data_AF-A0A139MG59-F1
#
_entry.id   AF-A0A139MG59-F1
#
_cell.length_a   1.000
_cell.length_b   1.000
_cell.length_c   1.000
_cell.angle_alpha   90.00
_cell.angle_beta   90.00
_cell.angle_gamma   90.00
#
_symmetry.space_group_name_H-M   'P 1'
#
loop_
_entity.id
_entity.type
_entity.pdbx_description
1 polymer ?
#
loop_
_entity_poly.entity_id
_entity_poly.type
_entity_poly.pdbx_seq_one_letter_code
_entity_poly.pdbx_strand_id
1 'polypeptide(L)'
;MLERFEATHLAIPDTNIALLHGLHGTVPYPLFKIYDLEEHIEVIAMNQEKISVNRVLLLLAPPEVDHYTTYLLGRISSSIIENKLYTKIYDSGNQEVVEELLKTIMTESIQKYGE
;
A
#
# COMPACT_ATOMS: atom_id res chain seq x y z
N MET A 1 -4.43 16.24 -3.33
CA MET A 1 -4.27 14.77 -3.29
C MET A 1 -5.13 14.10 -4.34
N LEU A 2 -6.44 14.40 -4.41
CA LEU A 2 -7.37 13.82 -5.39
C LEU A 2 -6.91 13.99 -6.86
N GLU A 3 -6.51 15.21 -7.26
CA GLU A 3 -5.99 15.47 -8.62
C GLU A 3 -4.70 14.68 -8.95
N ARG A 4 -3.86 14.40 -7.95
CA ARG A 4 -2.68 13.53 -8.13
C ARG A 4 -3.09 12.07 -8.31
N PHE A 5 -4.13 11.64 -7.60
CA PHE A 5 -4.64 10.28 -7.71
C PHE A 5 -5.32 10.02 -9.05
N GLU A 6 -6.06 10.99 -9.59
CA GLU A 6 -6.66 10.92 -10.92
C GLU A 6 -5.61 10.79 -12.04
N ALA A 7 -4.38 11.26 -11.81
CA ALA A 7 -3.29 11.22 -12.78
C ALA A 7 -2.35 10.00 -12.64
N THR A 8 -2.52 9.17 -11.60
CA THR A 8 -1.67 8.01 -11.34
C THR A 8 -2.40 6.70 -11.61
N HIS A 9 -1.68 5.70 -12.09
CA HIS A 9 -2.19 4.34 -12.19
C HIS A 9 -2.28 3.71 -10.79
N LEU A 10 -3.41 3.91 -10.12
CA LEU A 10 -3.67 3.43 -8.76
C LEU A 10 -3.84 1.91 -8.70
N ALA A 11 -4.32 1.34 -9.79
CA ALA A 11 -4.70 -0.06 -9.92
C ALA A 11 -3.47 -0.95 -10.14
N ILE A 12 -3.32 -1.96 -9.28
CA ILE A 12 -2.25 -2.95 -9.41
C ILE A 12 -2.71 -4.04 -10.40
N PRO A 13 -1.95 -4.29 -11.48
CA PRO A 13 -2.30 -5.31 -12.47
C PRO A 13 -2.55 -6.69 -11.85
N ASP A 14 -3.50 -7.45 -12.43
CA ASP A 14 -3.86 -8.81 -12.00
C ASP A 14 -4.30 -8.93 -10.52
N THR A 15 -4.83 -7.85 -9.93
CA THR A 15 -5.36 -7.83 -8.57
C THR A 15 -6.67 -7.05 -8.48
N ASN A 16 -7.32 -7.08 -7.31
CA ASN A 16 -8.49 -6.24 -7.01
C ASN A 16 -8.10 -5.01 -6.17
N ILE A 17 -6.83 -4.62 -6.21
CA ILE A 17 -6.24 -3.60 -5.33
C ILE A 17 -6.02 -2.27 -6.07
N ALA A 18 -6.38 -1.17 -5.40
CA ALA A 18 -5.81 0.14 -5.65
C ALA A 18 -4.85 0.58 -4.53
N LEU A 19 -3.68 1.10 -4.88
CA LEU A 19 -2.71 1.68 -3.96
C LEU A 19 -2.69 3.21 -4.07
N LEU A 20 -3.14 3.87 -3.01
CA LEU A 20 -3.03 5.30 -2.83
C LEU A 20 -1.85 5.56 -1.89
N HIS A 21 -0.78 6.14 -2.41
CA HIS A 21 0.38 6.50 -1.59
C HIS A 21 0.86 7.92 -1.84
N GLY A 22 1.47 8.52 -0.83
CA GLY A 22 2.10 9.83 -0.98
C GLY A 22 2.34 10.58 0.32
N LEU A 23 2.98 11.74 0.19
CA LEU A 23 3.23 12.67 1.29
C LEU A 23 2.21 13.80 1.28
N HIS A 24 1.68 14.17 2.45
CA HIS A 24 0.73 15.27 2.56
C HIS A 24 0.84 16.01 3.90
N GLY A 25 0.93 17.35 3.85
CA GLY A 25 1.14 18.18 5.06
C GLY A 25 0.01 18.15 6.09
N THR A 26 -1.18 17.66 5.73
CA THR A 26 -2.31 17.49 6.68
C THR A 26 -2.31 16.14 7.38
N VAL A 27 -1.41 15.22 7.02
CA VAL A 27 -1.30 13.90 7.64
C VAL A 27 -0.43 14.03 8.88
N PRO A 28 -0.96 13.78 10.09
CA PRO A 28 -0.24 14.06 11.33
C PRO A 28 0.86 13.03 11.65
N TYR A 29 0.77 11.82 11.11
CA TYR A 29 1.72 10.74 11.31
C TYR A 29 1.64 9.72 10.17
N PRO A 30 2.72 8.95 9.90
CA PRO A 30 2.71 7.85 8.94
C PRO A 30 1.59 6.84 9.23
N LEU A 31 0.85 6.46 8.20
CA LEU A 31 -0.25 5.51 8.32
C LEU A 31 -0.28 4.55 7.13
N PHE A 32 -0.64 3.32 7.44
CA PHE A 32 -1.05 2.32 6.47
C PHE A 32 -2.45 1.83 6.85
N LYS A 33 -3.38 1.89 5.91
CA LYS A 33 -4.76 1.44 6.11
C LYS A 33 -5.25 0.62 4.93
N ILE A 34 -6.09 -0.36 5.22
CA ILE A 34 -6.77 -1.18 4.21
C ILE A 34 -8.26 -0.95 4.35
N TYR A 35 -8.91 -0.68 3.21
CA TYR A 35 -10.35 -0.51 3.12
C TYR A 35 -10.91 -1.53 2.13
N ASP A 36 -11.84 -2.34 2.61
CA ASP A 36 -12.70 -3.16 1.74
C ASP A 36 -13.91 -2.32 1.35
N LEU A 37 -14.16 -2.22 0.05
CA LEU A 37 -15.28 -1.49 -0.52
C LEU A 37 -16.51 -2.39 -0.56
N GLU A 38 -17.67 -1.86 -0.19
CA GLU A 38 -18.95 -2.57 -0.31
C GLU A 38 -19.31 -2.83 -1.77
N GLU A 39 -18.98 -1.88 -2.65
CA GLU A 39 -19.17 -1.98 -4.09
C GLU A 39 -17.83 -1.91 -4.83
N HIS A 40 -17.72 -2.71 -5.89
CA HIS A 40 -16.56 -2.70 -6.76
C HIS A 40 -16.53 -1.43 -7.62
N ILE A 41 -15.34 -0.84 -7.78
CA ILE A 41 -15.11 0.30 -8.68
C ILE A 41 -14.32 -0.16 -9.92
N GLU A 42 -14.80 0.20 -11.11
CA GLU A 42 -14.02 0.02 -12.35
C GLU A 42 -12.95 1.10 -12.43
N VAL A 43 -11.69 0.68 -12.56
CA VAL A 43 -10.55 1.57 -12.74
C VAL A 43 -9.69 1.09 -13.91
N ILE A 44 -9.05 2.03 -14.59
CA ILE A 44 -8.09 1.71 -15.64
C ILE A 44 -6.73 1.44 -14.97
N ALA A 45 -6.22 0.22 -15.13
CA ALA A 45 -4.94 -0.21 -14.57
C ALA A 45 -3.75 0.34 -15.37
N MET A 46 -2.53 0.11 -14.83
CA MET A 46 -1.26 0.49 -15.46
C MET A 46 -1.10 0.00 -16.91
N ASN A 47 -1.72 -1.13 -17.25
CA ASN A 47 -1.67 -1.74 -18.58
C ASN A 47 -2.81 -1.29 -19.51
N GLN A 48 -3.59 -0.26 -19.12
CA GLN A 48 -4.79 0.22 -19.81
C GLN A 48 -5.97 -0.76 -19.84
N GLU A 49 -5.88 -1.87 -19.10
CA GLU A 49 -7.02 -2.76 -18.94
C GLU A 49 -7.95 -2.23 -17.85
N LYS A 50 -9.24 -2.46 -18.02
CA LYS A 50 -10.21 -2.23 -16.97
C LYS A 50 -10.07 -3.32 -15.92
N ILE A 51 -9.84 -2.93 -14.67
CA ILE A 51 -9.88 -3.85 -13.54
C ILE A 51 -10.98 -3.44 -12.58
N SER A 52 -11.51 -4.44 -11.87
CA SER A 52 -12.48 -4.26 -10.80
C SER A 52 -11.74 -4.21 -9.47
N VAL A 53 -11.79 -3.07 -8.78
CA VAL A 53 -11.16 -2.89 -7.48
C VAL A 53 -12.21 -2.95 -6.39
N ASN A 54 -11.95 -3.73 -5.35
CA ASN A 54 -12.75 -3.75 -4.12
C ASN A 54 -11.91 -3.55 -2.87
N ARG A 55 -10.59 -3.40 -3.00
CA ARG A 55 -9.70 -3.17 -1.88
C ARG A 55 -8.77 -1.99 -2.13
N VAL A 56 -8.74 -1.06 -1.19
CA VAL A 56 -7.89 0.13 -1.24
C VAL A 56 -6.84 0.08 -0.15
N LEU A 57 -5.58 0.13 -0.57
CA LEU A 57 -4.43 0.30 0.31
C LEU A 57 -4.06 1.79 0.36
N LEU A 58 -4.06 2.37 1.55
CA LEU A 58 -3.70 3.77 1.78
C LEU A 58 -2.41 3.86 2.56
N LEU A 59 -1.35 4.39 1.95
CA LEU A 59 -0.04 4.58 2.55
C LEU A 59 0.35 6.06 2.53
N LEU A 60 0.13 6.77 3.64
CA LEU A 60 0.37 8.21 3.72
C LEU A 60 1.37 8.56 4.82
N ALA A 61 2.09 9.66 4.62
CA ALA A 61 2.95 10.21 5.66
C ALA A 61 3.05 11.75 5.57
N PRO A 62 3.43 12.45 6.65
CA PRO A 62 3.83 13.86 6.56
C PRO A 62 5.06 14.05 5.66
N PRO A 63 5.35 15.27 5.18
CA PRO A 63 6.56 15.55 4.40
C PRO A 63 7.86 15.28 5.17
N GLU A 64 7.82 15.45 6.50
CA GLU A 64 8.95 15.20 7.39
C GLU A 64 8.68 13.92 8.19
N VAL A 65 9.48 12.90 7.92
CA VAL A 65 9.45 11.59 8.56
C VAL A 65 10.89 11.19 8.83
N ASP A 66 11.17 10.55 9.96
CA ASP A 66 12.52 10.08 10.25
C ASP A 66 12.98 9.02 9.23
N HIS A 67 14.30 8.82 9.16
CA HIS A 67 14.91 7.97 8.15
C HIS A 67 14.48 6.50 8.28
N TYR A 68 14.34 5.99 9.50
CA TYR A 68 13.91 4.62 9.75
C TYR A 68 12.46 4.42 9.29
N THR A 69 11.57 5.32 9.67
CA THR A 69 10.17 5.23 9.28
C THR A 69 10.01 5.39 7.76
N THR A 70 10.78 6.27 7.12
CA THR A 70 10.82 6.38 5.65
C THR A 70 11.24 5.07 4.99
N TYR A 71 12.29 4.42 5.52
CA TYR A 71 12.75 3.10 5.05
C TYR A 71 11.66 2.03 5.22
N LEU A 72 11.01 1.97 6.38
CA LEU A 72 9.94 1.00 6.66
C LEU A 72 8.74 1.18 5.72
N LEU A 73 8.29 2.43 5.50
CA LEU A 73 7.20 2.72 4.56
C LEU A 73 7.57 2.32 3.13
N GLY A 74 8.82 2.55 2.72
CA GLY A 74 9.35 2.08 1.43
C GLY A 74 9.30 0.56 1.31
N ARG A 75 9.71 -0.17 2.35
CA ARG A 75 9.62 -1.64 2.40
C ARG A 75 8.19 -2.14 2.29
N ILE A 76 7.23 -1.52 3.00
CA ILE A 76 5.81 -1.85 2.89
C ILE A 76 5.34 -1.60 1.45
N SER A 77 5.62 -0.42 0.88
CA SER A 77 5.21 -0.07 -0.49
C SER A 77 5.74 -1.07 -1.54
N SER A 78 7.03 -1.38 -1.50
CA SER A 78 7.66 -2.36 -2.40
C SER A 78 7.08 -3.77 -2.22
N SER A 79 6.80 -4.18 -0.98
CA SER A 79 6.26 -5.51 -0.66
C SER A 79 4.93 -5.81 -1.35
N ILE A 80 4.14 -4.77 -1.65
CA ILE A 80 2.83 -4.90 -2.28
C ILE A 80 2.95 -5.44 -3.71
N ILE A 81 4.03 -5.11 -4.44
CA ILE A 81 4.18 -5.44 -5.87
C ILE A 81 5.36 -6.36 -6.19
N GLU A 82 6.42 -6.36 -5.37
CA GLU A 82 7.66 -7.10 -5.70
C GLU A 82 7.60 -8.59 -5.32
N ASN A 83 6.67 -8.98 -4.44
CA ASN A 83 6.53 -10.36 -3.97
C ASN A 83 5.11 -10.87 -4.20
N LYS A 84 4.95 -11.82 -5.13
CA LYS A 84 3.65 -12.39 -5.50
C LYS A 84 2.86 -12.96 -4.32
N LEU A 85 3.54 -13.57 -3.33
CA LEU A 85 2.88 -14.08 -2.13
C LEU A 85 2.31 -12.92 -1.30
N TYR A 86 3.10 -11.86 -1.11
CA TYR A 86 2.68 -10.68 -0.35
C TYR A 86 1.58 -9.91 -1.07
N THR A 87 1.70 -9.72 -2.38
CA THR A 87 0.62 -9.19 -3.22
C THR A 87 -0.67 -9.95 -3.00
N LYS A 88 -0.63 -11.29 -2.96
CA LYS A 88 -1.83 -12.10 -2.72
C LYS A 88 -2.40 -11.94 -1.31
N ILE A 89 -1.54 -11.80 -0.31
CA ILE A 89 -1.95 -11.51 1.07
C ILE A 89 -2.64 -10.14 1.16
N TYR A 90 -2.11 -9.10 0.52
CA TYR A 90 -2.79 -7.81 0.48
C TYR A 90 -4.11 -7.87 -0.29
N ASP A 91 -4.16 -8.61 -1.42
CA ASP A 91 -5.33 -8.75 -2.29
C ASP A 91 -6.52 -9.40 -1.59
N SER A 92 -6.30 -10.49 -0.84
CA SER A 92 -7.41 -11.29 -0.29
C SER A 92 -7.24 -11.75 1.15
N GLY A 93 -6.14 -11.39 1.83
CA GLY A 93 -5.92 -11.74 3.22
C GLY A 93 -6.94 -11.08 4.14
N ASN A 94 -7.30 -11.78 5.22
CA ASN A 94 -8.04 -11.19 6.32
C ASN A 94 -7.10 -10.31 7.18
N GLN A 95 -7.67 -9.62 8.17
CA GLN A 95 -6.91 -8.74 9.06
C GLN A 95 -5.73 -9.46 9.72
N GLU A 96 -5.95 -10.65 10.28
CA GLU A 96 -4.92 -11.41 11.01
C GLU A 96 -3.71 -11.75 10.12
N VAL A 97 -3.97 -12.21 8.89
CA VAL A 97 -2.92 -12.60 7.94
C VAL A 97 -2.13 -11.36 7.48
N VAL A 98 -2.81 -10.24 7.22
CA VAL A 98 -2.14 -9.00 6.83
C VAL A 98 -1.31 -8.44 7.99
N GLU A 99 -1.84 -8.46 9.21
CA GLU A 99 -1.09 -8.02 10.40
C GLU A 99 0.18 -8.85 10.60
N GLU A 100 0.13 -10.16 10.38
CA GLU A 100 1.30 -11.03 10.48
C GLU A 100 2.35 -10.72 9.40
N LEU A 101 1.90 -10.45 8.17
CA LEU A 101 2.78 -9.98 7.10
C LEU A 101 3.46 -8.66 7.48
N LEU A 102 2.71 -7.69 7.99
CA LEU A 102 3.27 -6.39 8.41
C LEU A 102 4.26 -6.56 9.55
N LYS A 103 3.98 -7.40 10.55
CA LYS A 103 4.93 -7.74 11.64
C LYS A 103 6.20 -8.35 11.09
N THR A 104 6.10 -9.24 10.11
CA THR A 104 7.26 -9.85 9.44
C THR A 104 8.12 -8.78 8.78
N ILE A 105 7.52 -7.90 7.96
CA ILE A 105 8.23 -6.80 7.28
C ILE A 105 8.89 -5.86 8.30
N MET A 106 8.20 -5.51 9.38
CA MET A 106 8.73 -4.65 10.44
C MET A 106 9.91 -5.30 11.15
N THR A 107 9.80 -6.58 11.51
CA THR A 107 10.86 -7.32 12.22
C THR A 107 12.12 -7.42 11.38
N GLU A 108 11.99 -7.77 10.09
CA GLU A 108 13.12 -7.78 9.15
C GLU A 108 13.75 -6.39 8.98
N SER A 109 12.92 -5.34 8.98
CA SER A 109 13.39 -3.96 8.83
C SER A 109 14.20 -3.51 10.05
N ILE A 110 13.80 -3.88 11.26
CA ILE A 110 14.54 -3.60 12.50
C ILE A 110 15.91 -4.31 12.47
N GLN A 111 15.93 -5.59 12.14
CA GLN A 111 17.18 -6.38 12.10
C GLN A 111 18.19 -5.77 11.15
N LYS A 112 17.74 -5.32 9.97
CA LYS A 112 18.60 -4.80 8.91
C LYS A 112 19.01 -3.33 9.07
N TYR A 113 18.23 -2.54 9.81
CA TYR A 113 18.55 -1.13 10.09
C TYR A 113 19.48 -0.97 11.30
N GLY A 114 19.50 -1.97 12.20
CA GLY A 114 20.40 -2.02 13.34
C GLY A 114 21.83 -2.48 13.00
N GLU A 115 22.07 -2.91 11.75
CA GLU A 115 23.39 -3.21 11.17
C GLU A 115 24.01 -1.94 10.54
#